data_AF-A0A364NL74-F1
#
_entry.id   AF-A0A364NL74-F1
#
_cell.length_a   1.000
_cell.length_b   1.000
_cell.length_c   1.000
_cell.angle_alpha   90.00
_cell.angle_beta   90.00
_cell.angle_gamma   90.00
#
_symmetry.space_group_name_H-M   'P 1'
#
loop_
_entity.id
_entity.type
_entity.pdbx_description
1 polymer ?
#
loop_
_entity_poly.entity_id
_entity_poly.type
_entity_poly.pdbx_seq_one_letter_code
_entity_poly.pdbx_strand_id
1 'polypeptide(L)'
;MTKPNTLNEQEQALRVLRDQIDDIDLNIQRLINQRAECAGKVADVKQRYGQSASPVFYRPEREAQVLRRVMERNTGPLPDHEMARLFREIMSSCLALEQPVKVAFMGPENNYTEQAVRKHFGLSAQSVAFASLEQVFKAVMDASCHYAVLPIESPQEGLVSHTLDLLGQYDVFICGEVELQLGGGTLSSTLDTRFLVLGRQQVAPSGCDKTSILIRSEDDRPGALYSLLEPFRKRGISLTRLETRSNIGARPASLFYMDFEGHRDDETVAEVLLELQSTPVILKILGSYPQAVL
;
A
#
# COMPACT_ATOMS: atom_id res chain seq x y z
N MET A 1 35.57 -40.00 -39.52
CA MET A 1 34.81 -39.93 -38.25
C MET A 1 34.02 -38.64 -38.25
N THR A 2 32.80 -38.70 -38.80
CA THR A 2 31.86 -37.58 -38.94
C THR A 2 31.18 -37.33 -37.60
N LYS A 3 31.26 -36.11 -37.07
CA LYS A 3 30.53 -35.72 -35.86
C LYS A 3 29.02 -35.85 -36.12
N PRO A 4 28.26 -36.53 -35.26
CA PRO A 4 26.86 -36.81 -35.51
C PRO A 4 25.98 -35.55 -35.43
N ASN A 5 24.80 -35.69 -36.02
CA ASN A 5 23.72 -34.78 -36.39
C ASN A 5 23.06 -33.94 -35.26
N THR A 6 23.80 -33.60 -34.19
CA THR A 6 23.26 -33.05 -32.93
C THR A 6 22.63 -31.66 -33.04
N LEU A 7 23.05 -30.84 -34.01
CA LEU A 7 22.49 -29.50 -34.24
C LEU A 7 21.05 -29.54 -34.75
N ASN A 8 20.73 -30.51 -35.63
CA ASN A 8 19.40 -30.64 -36.22
C ASN A 8 18.38 -31.20 -35.20
N GLU A 9 18.82 -32.14 -34.34
CA GLU A 9 17.99 -32.67 -33.25
C GLU A 9 17.70 -31.61 -32.18
N GLN A 10 18.70 -30.77 -31.84
CA GLN A 10 18.51 -29.64 -30.93
C GLN A 10 17.53 -28.61 -31.51
N GLU A 11 17.67 -28.22 -32.78
CA GLU A 11 16.76 -27.28 -33.44
C GLU A 11 15.33 -27.81 -33.48
N GLN A 12 15.16 -29.11 -33.77
CA GLN A 12 13.85 -29.74 -33.80
C GLN A 12 13.22 -29.84 -32.40
N ALA A 13 14.00 -30.17 -31.37
CA ALA A 13 13.53 -30.16 -29.98
C ALA A 13 13.14 -28.76 -29.50
N LEU A 14 13.95 -27.74 -29.83
CA LEU A 14 13.64 -26.35 -29.52
C LEU A 14 12.38 -25.86 -30.24
N ARG A 15 12.16 -26.30 -31.48
CA ARG A 15 10.94 -25.95 -32.23
C ARG A 15 9.68 -26.47 -31.54
N VAL A 16 9.68 -27.72 -31.11
CA VAL A 16 8.53 -28.30 -30.37
C VAL A 16 8.23 -27.50 -29.10
N LEU A 17 9.27 -27.09 -28.34
CA LEU A 17 9.08 -26.28 -27.14
C LEU A 17 8.56 -24.86 -27.45
N ARG A 18 9.01 -24.25 -28.55
CA ARG A 18 8.51 -22.93 -28.98
C ARG A 18 7.05 -22.99 -29.40
N ASP A 19 6.66 -24.00 -30.17
CA ASP A 19 5.27 -24.20 -30.57
C ASP A 19 4.36 -24.38 -29.32
N GLN A 20 4.85 -25.09 -28.29
CA GLN A 20 4.14 -25.21 -27.01
C GLN A 20 4.04 -23.88 -26.24
N ILE A 21 5.10 -23.06 -26.26
CA ILE A 21 5.09 -21.72 -25.64
C ILE A 21 4.06 -20.83 -26.35
N ASP A 22 4.03 -20.84 -27.69
CA ASP A 22 3.09 -20.03 -28.47
C ASP A 22 1.63 -20.39 -28.15
N ASP A 23 1.33 -21.69 -28.00
CA ASP A 23 -0.01 -22.16 -27.58
C ASP A 23 -0.37 -21.71 -26.14
N ILE A 24 0.61 -21.70 -25.23
CA ILE A 24 0.43 -21.20 -23.86
C ILE A 24 0.17 -19.69 -23.89
N ASP A 25 0.95 -18.92 -24.64
CA ASP A 25 0.85 -17.47 -24.76
C ASP A 25 -0.52 -17.06 -25.33
N LEU A 26 -1.04 -17.79 -26.33
CA LEU A 26 -2.38 -17.58 -26.85
C LEU A 26 -3.46 -17.80 -25.77
N ASN A 27 -3.28 -18.82 -24.93
CA ASN A 27 -4.18 -19.08 -23.82
C ASN A 27 -4.10 -18.00 -22.74
N ILE A 28 -2.90 -17.53 -22.40
CA ILE A 28 -2.69 -16.41 -21.47
C ILE A 28 -3.41 -15.16 -21.99
N GLN A 29 -3.19 -14.79 -23.26
CA GLN A 29 -3.85 -13.65 -23.89
C GLN A 29 -5.38 -13.75 -23.79
N ARG A 30 -5.95 -14.93 -24.11
CA ARG A 30 -7.39 -15.17 -24.01
C ARG A 30 -7.91 -15.00 -22.58
N LEU A 31 -7.21 -15.54 -21.58
CA LEU A 31 -7.60 -15.44 -20.18
C LEU A 31 -7.50 -13.99 -19.64
N ILE A 32 -6.47 -13.24 -20.06
CA ILE A 32 -6.33 -11.82 -19.72
C ILE A 32 -7.50 -11.02 -20.29
N ASN A 33 -7.87 -11.25 -21.56
CA ASN A 33 -9.03 -10.58 -22.18
C ASN A 33 -10.33 -10.91 -21.44
N GLN A 34 -10.59 -12.17 -21.12
CA GLN A 34 -11.77 -12.58 -20.35
C GLN A 34 -11.81 -11.91 -18.97
N ARG A 35 -10.65 -11.77 -18.31
CA ARG A 35 -10.55 -11.08 -17.04
C ARG A 35 -10.87 -9.59 -17.18
N ALA A 36 -10.37 -8.93 -18.22
CA ALA A 36 -10.66 -7.52 -18.51
C ALA A 36 -12.15 -7.28 -18.79
N GLU A 37 -12.81 -8.18 -19.53
CA GLU A 37 -14.27 -8.14 -19.75
C GLU A 37 -15.04 -8.26 -18.43
N CYS A 38 -14.61 -9.15 -17.52
CA CYS A 38 -15.21 -9.29 -16.20
C CYS A 38 -15.04 -8.02 -15.36
N ALA A 39 -13.88 -7.35 -15.42
CA ALA A 39 -13.67 -6.06 -14.75
C ALA A 39 -14.65 -5.00 -15.28
N GLY A 40 -14.80 -4.89 -16.60
CA GLY A 40 -15.80 -4.00 -17.21
C GLY A 40 -17.24 -4.24 -16.71
N LYS A 41 -17.65 -5.51 -16.59
CA LYS A 41 -18.97 -5.87 -16.03
C LYS A 41 -19.10 -5.47 -14.55
N VAL A 42 -18.03 -5.55 -13.76
CA VAL A 42 -18.02 -5.09 -12.36
C VAL A 42 -18.23 -3.58 -12.30
N ALA A 43 -17.59 -2.81 -13.20
CA ALA A 43 -17.80 -1.38 -13.29
C ALA A 43 -19.26 -1.03 -13.63
N ASP A 44 -19.88 -1.74 -14.58
CA ASP A 44 -21.30 -1.56 -14.92
C ASP A 44 -22.21 -1.77 -13.70
N VAL A 45 -21.96 -2.82 -12.90
CA VAL A 45 -22.72 -3.11 -11.68
C VAL A 45 -22.53 -1.99 -10.65
N LYS A 46 -21.30 -1.52 -10.43
CA LYS A 46 -21.02 -0.43 -9.49
C LYS A 46 -21.67 0.88 -9.91
N GLN A 47 -21.75 1.18 -11.21
CA GLN A 47 -22.43 2.37 -11.71
C GLN A 47 -23.95 2.28 -11.58
N ARG A 48 -24.54 1.09 -11.82
CA ARG A 48 -26.00 0.90 -11.76
C ARG A 48 -26.55 0.83 -10.34
N TYR A 49 -25.81 0.22 -9.42
CA TYR A 49 -26.27 -0.06 -8.05
C TYR A 49 -25.50 0.70 -6.96
N GLY A 50 -24.52 1.51 -7.35
CA GLY A 50 -23.74 2.32 -6.42
C GLY A 50 -24.62 3.36 -5.73
N GLN A 51 -24.72 3.29 -4.40
CA GLN A 51 -25.45 4.25 -3.57
C GLN A 51 -24.73 5.60 -3.41
N SER A 52 -23.47 5.71 -3.88
CA SER A 52 -22.63 6.91 -3.71
C SER A 52 -22.49 7.68 -5.01
N ALA A 53 -22.47 9.02 -4.91
CA ALA A 53 -22.31 9.96 -6.02
C ALA A 53 -20.99 9.81 -6.82
N SER A 54 -20.04 8.99 -6.35
CA SER A 54 -18.81 8.64 -7.06
C SER A 54 -18.43 7.19 -6.72
N PRO A 55 -18.47 6.25 -7.69
CA PRO A 55 -18.10 4.86 -7.45
C PRO A 55 -16.60 4.73 -7.19
N VAL A 56 -16.23 4.03 -6.12
CA VAL A 56 -14.83 3.73 -5.83
C VAL A 56 -14.44 2.41 -6.50
N PHE A 57 -13.57 2.51 -7.50
CA PHE A 57 -13.14 1.35 -8.29
C PHE A 57 -11.98 0.59 -7.64
N TYR A 58 -10.97 1.30 -7.14
CA TYR A 58 -9.83 0.72 -6.43
C TYR A 58 -10.16 0.37 -4.97
N ARG A 59 -9.81 -0.85 -4.56
CA ARG A 59 -10.09 -1.43 -3.24
C ARG A 59 -8.84 -2.15 -2.72
N PRO A 60 -8.00 -1.49 -1.88
CA PRO A 60 -6.72 -2.04 -1.44
C PRO A 60 -6.84 -3.41 -0.76
N GLU A 61 -7.86 -3.61 0.07
CA GLU A 61 -8.13 -4.88 0.74
C GLU A 61 -8.37 -6.01 -0.24
N ARG A 62 -9.10 -5.71 -1.31
CA ARG A 62 -9.45 -6.70 -2.31
C ARG A 62 -8.23 -7.08 -3.15
N GLU A 63 -7.40 -6.10 -3.51
CA GLU A 63 -6.13 -6.36 -4.19
C GLU A 63 -5.23 -7.25 -3.33
N ALA A 64 -5.01 -6.88 -2.07
CA ALA A 64 -4.16 -7.64 -1.15
C ALA A 64 -4.63 -9.09 -1.00
N GLN A 65 -5.93 -9.31 -0.82
CA GLN A 65 -6.51 -10.66 -0.79
C GLN A 65 -6.29 -11.45 -2.08
N VAL A 66 -6.40 -10.81 -3.24
CA VAL A 66 -6.16 -11.48 -4.53
C VAL A 66 -4.68 -11.86 -4.67
N LEU A 67 -3.76 -10.97 -4.33
CA LEU A 67 -2.32 -11.23 -4.41
C LEU A 67 -1.89 -12.35 -3.46
N ARG A 68 -2.36 -12.35 -2.21
CA ARG A 68 -2.08 -13.44 -1.25
C ARG A 68 -2.59 -14.78 -1.77
N ARG A 69 -3.84 -14.83 -2.27
CA ARG A 69 -4.39 -16.06 -2.87
C ARG A 69 -3.63 -16.53 -4.11
N VAL A 70 -3.07 -15.61 -4.89
CA VAL A 70 -2.24 -15.93 -6.04
C VAL A 70 -0.95 -16.62 -5.59
N MET A 71 -0.31 -16.12 -4.53
CA MET A 71 0.89 -16.72 -3.93
C MET A 71 0.58 -18.07 -3.27
N GLU A 72 -0.47 -18.16 -2.45
CA GLU A 72 -0.86 -19.39 -1.75
C GLU A 72 -1.11 -20.59 -2.67
N ARG A 73 -1.67 -20.35 -3.87
CA ARG A 73 -1.94 -21.39 -4.87
C ARG A 73 -0.84 -21.55 -5.91
N ASN A 74 0.27 -20.81 -5.81
CA ASN A 74 1.36 -20.87 -6.76
C ASN A 74 2.13 -22.18 -6.57
N THR A 75 2.02 -23.08 -7.55
CA THR A 75 2.76 -24.34 -7.59
C THR A 75 3.76 -24.38 -8.74
N GLY A 76 3.98 -23.23 -9.40
CA GLY A 76 4.81 -23.11 -10.59
C GLY A 76 6.29 -22.87 -10.28
N PRO A 77 7.14 -22.81 -11.31
CA PRO A 77 8.57 -22.56 -11.17
C PRO A 77 8.91 -21.08 -10.84
N LEU A 78 7.96 -20.15 -11.04
CA LEU A 78 8.16 -18.74 -10.71
C LEU A 78 7.97 -18.52 -9.20
N PRO A 79 8.82 -17.71 -8.55
CA PRO A 79 8.62 -17.32 -7.16
C PRO A 79 7.28 -16.61 -6.94
N ASP A 80 6.75 -16.72 -5.73
CA ASP A 80 5.46 -16.12 -5.34
C ASP A 80 5.39 -14.62 -5.58
N HIS A 81 6.46 -13.89 -5.25
CA HIS A 81 6.50 -12.44 -5.43
C HIS A 81 6.44 -12.03 -6.91
N GLU A 82 7.09 -12.79 -7.81
CA GLU A 82 7.01 -12.54 -9.25
C GLU A 82 5.61 -12.84 -9.79
N MET A 83 4.99 -13.94 -9.34
CA MET A 83 3.62 -14.25 -9.73
C MET A 83 2.64 -13.17 -9.28
N ALA A 84 2.73 -12.72 -8.03
CA ALA A 84 1.90 -11.64 -7.52
C ALA A 84 2.15 -10.32 -8.28
N ARG A 85 3.40 -10.00 -8.66
CA ARG A 85 3.72 -8.82 -9.47
C ARG A 85 3.05 -8.84 -10.83
N LEU A 86 3.06 -9.98 -11.52
CA LEU A 86 2.36 -10.14 -12.81
C LEU A 86 0.85 -9.93 -12.65
N PHE A 87 0.25 -10.52 -11.61
CA PHE A 87 -1.18 -10.33 -11.32
C PHE A 87 -1.52 -8.89 -10.96
N ARG A 88 -0.62 -8.15 -10.29
CA ARG A 88 -0.78 -6.71 -10.04
C ARG A 88 -0.83 -5.91 -11.33
N GLU A 89 0.05 -6.16 -12.29
CA GLU A 89 0.02 -5.42 -13.57
C GLU A 89 -1.24 -5.72 -14.38
N ILE A 90 -1.72 -6.97 -14.36
CA ILE A 90 -3.00 -7.35 -14.97
C ILE A 90 -4.16 -6.63 -14.25
N MET A 91 -4.13 -6.54 -12.91
CA MET A 91 -5.09 -5.76 -12.12
C MET A 91 -5.08 -4.28 -12.48
N SER A 92 -3.91 -3.66 -12.50
CA SER A 92 -3.68 -2.25 -12.84
C SER A 92 -4.24 -1.92 -14.22
N SER A 93 -3.92 -2.75 -15.22
CA SER A 93 -4.40 -2.59 -16.60
C SER A 93 -5.91 -2.68 -16.71
N CYS A 94 -6.54 -3.65 -16.01
CA CYS A 94 -8.00 -3.79 -16.04
C CYS A 94 -8.71 -2.65 -15.32
N LEU A 95 -8.16 -2.19 -14.19
CA LEU A 95 -8.71 -1.05 -13.45
C LEU A 95 -8.67 0.24 -14.27
N ALA A 96 -7.60 0.44 -15.04
CA ALA A 96 -7.46 1.61 -15.92
C ALA A 96 -8.49 1.65 -17.06
N LEU A 97 -9.08 0.52 -17.46
CA LEU A 97 -10.22 0.49 -18.39
C LEU A 97 -11.48 1.09 -17.77
N GLU A 98 -11.66 0.94 -16.45
CA GLU A 98 -12.80 1.48 -15.71
C GLU A 98 -12.58 2.97 -15.41
N GLN A 99 -11.48 3.27 -14.72
CA GLN A 99 -11.04 4.63 -14.41
C GLN A 99 -9.54 4.64 -14.12
N PRO A 100 -8.73 5.43 -14.86
CA PRO A 100 -7.32 5.61 -14.53
C PRO A 100 -7.14 6.17 -13.11
N VAL A 101 -6.37 5.46 -12.28
CA VAL A 101 -6.10 5.88 -10.90
C VAL A 101 -5.07 7.00 -10.90
N LYS A 102 -5.53 8.23 -10.67
CA LYS A 102 -4.67 9.38 -10.37
C LYS A 102 -4.11 9.32 -8.95
N VAL A 103 -2.78 9.36 -8.83
CA VAL A 103 -2.05 9.27 -7.57
C VAL A 103 -1.13 10.48 -7.40
N ALA A 104 -1.38 11.28 -6.39
CA ALA A 104 -0.57 12.44 -6.05
C ALA A 104 0.71 12.03 -5.32
N PHE A 105 1.81 12.74 -5.56
CA PHE A 105 3.02 12.59 -4.77
C PHE A 105 3.77 13.92 -4.71
N MET A 106 4.62 14.09 -3.70
CA MET A 106 5.50 15.25 -3.61
C MET A 106 6.80 14.98 -4.37
N GLY A 107 7.19 15.89 -5.25
CA GLY A 107 8.48 15.80 -5.94
C GLY A 107 8.70 16.91 -6.97
N PRO A 108 9.91 16.99 -7.53
CA PRO A 108 10.08 16.99 -8.98
C PRO A 108 9.87 15.56 -9.56
N GLU A 109 9.69 15.44 -10.88
CA GLU A 109 9.56 14.17 -11.62
C GLU A 109 10.78 13.24 -11.42
N ASN A 110 10.58 11.90 -11.46
CA ASN A 110 11.61 10.85 -11.33
C ASN A 110 12.23 10.63 -9.93
N ASN A 111 11.46 10.77 -8.85
CA ASN A 111 11.93 10.46 -7.49
C ASN A 111 11.50 9.06 -7.00
N TYR A 112 12.02 8.60 -5.85
CA TYR A 112 11.66 7.31 -5.24
C TYR A 112 10.16 7.19 -4.94
N THR A 113 9.49 8.30 -4.65
CA THR A 113 8.03 8.31 -4.42
C THR A 113 7.25 7.92 -5.67
N GLU A 114 7.69 8.37 -6.86
CA GLU A 114 7.08 7.94 -8.12
C GLU A 114 7.29 6.43 -8.37
N GLN A 115 8.47 5.90 -8.01
CA GLN A 115 8.71 4.45 -8.05
C GLN A 115 7.79 3.70 -7.09
N ALA A 116 7.51 4.27 -5.92
CA ALA A 116 6.59 3.71 -4.92
C ALA A 116 5.15 3.68 -5.45
N VAL A 117 4.72 4.75 -6.16
CA VAL A 117 3.44 4.78 -6.87
C VAL A 117 3.36 3.64 -7.88
N ARG A 118 4.36 3.49 -8.75
CA ARG A 118 4.39 2.43 -9.78
C ARG A 118 4.42 1.04 -9.16
N LYS A 119 5.20 0.83 -8.08
CA LYS A 119 5.25 -0.45 -7.38
C LYS A 119 3.89 -0.81 -6.77
N HIS A 120 3.20 0.15 -6.14
CA HIS A 120 1.94 -0.10 -5.44
C HIS A 120 0.75 -0.23 -6.40
N PHE A 121 0.58 0.70 -7.33
CA PHE A 121 -0.60 0.78 -8.20
C PHE A 121 -0.42 0.16 -9.60
N GLY A 122 0.79 -0.28 -9.94
CA GLY A 122 1.15 -0.76 -11.27
C GLY A 122 1.35 0.36 -12.30
N LEU A 123 1.73 -0.01 -13.52
CA LEU A 123 2.15 0.94 -14.56
C LEU A 123 1.00 1.74 -15.20
N SER A 124 -0.26 1.31 -15.02
CA SER A 124 -1.41 2.02 -15.61
C SER A 124 -1.93 3.18 -14.75
N ALA A 125 -1.34 3.38 -13.56
CA ALA A 125 -1.67 4.52 -12.69
C ALA A 125 -1.10 5.83 -13.24
N GLN A 126 -1.84 6.93 -13.05
CA GLN A 126 -1.43 8.27 -13.44
C GLN A 126 -0.78 8.97 -12.25
N SER A 127 0.54 9.04 -12.24
CA SER A 127 1.29 9.79 -11.22
C SER A 127 1.18 11.30 -11.47
N VAL A 128 0.84 12.08 -10.43
CA VAL A 128 0.72 13.54 -10.49
C VAL A 128 1.63 14.17 -9.44
N ALA A 129 2.66 14.89 -9.91
CA ALA A 129 3.64 15.55 -9.03
C ALA A 129 3.11 16.89 -8.51
N PHE A 130 3.39 17.17 -7.24
CA PHE A 130 3.10 18.45 -6.59
C PHE A 130 4.34 19.01 -5.90
N ALA A 131 4.40 20.34 -5.78
CA ALA A 131 5.55 21.05 -5.25
C ALA A 131 5.60 21.08 -3.70
N SER A 132 4.47 20.81 -3.02
CA SER A 132 4.42 20.78 -1.55
C SER A 132 3.49 19.69 -1.01
N LEU A 133 3.70 19.27 0.24
CA LEU A 133 2.84 18.29 0.90
C LEU A 133 1.40 18.79 1.02
N GLU A 134 1.17 20.07 1.33
CA GLU A 134 -0.18 20.64 1.45
C GLU A 134 -0.96 20.54 0.14
N GLN A 135 -0.28 20.70 -1.00
CA GLN A 135 -0.89 20.52 -2.31
C GLN A 135 -1.29 19.06 -2.54
N VAL A 136 -0.46 18.10 -2.12
CA VAL A 136 -0.78 16.67 -2.19
C VAL A 136 -2.03 16.34 -1.35
N PHE A 137 -2.09 16.79 -0.10
CA PHE A 137 -3.25 16.54 0.78
C PHE A 137 -4.53 17.19 0.23
N LYS A 138 -4.44 18.45 -0.24
CA LYS A 138 -5.56 19.13 -0.90
C LYS A 138 -6.01 18.40 -2.15
N ALA A 139 -5.08 17.90 -2.97
CA ALA A 139 -5.42 17.18 -4.18
C ALA A 139 -6.27 15.93 -3.91
N VAL A 140 -5.97 15.21 -2.81
CA VAL A 140 -6.77 14.06 -2.35
C VAL A 140 -8.12 14.51 -1.79
N MET A 141 -8.15 15.53 -0.93
CA MET A 141 -9.39 16.05 -0.33
C MET A 141 -10.38 16.58 -1.36
N ASP A 142 -9.89 17.35 -2.33
CA ASP A 142 -10.68 17.96 -3.41
C ASP A 142 -11.06 16.93 -4.51
N ALA A 143 -10.70 15.65 -4.32
CA ALA A 143 -10.94 14.55 -5.25
C ALA A 143 -10.33 14.74 -6.65
N SER A 144 -9.34 15.63 -6.79
CA SER A 144 -8.55 15.80 -8.03
C SER A 144 -7.60 14.63 -8.27
N CYS A 145 -7.10 14.02 -7.18
CA CYS A 145 -6.41 12.75 -7.15
C CYS A 145 -7.18 11.77 -6.25
N HIS A 146 -7.13 10.48 -6.57
CA HIS A 146 -7.82 9.45 -5.79
C HIS A 146 -7.03 9.06 -4.55
N TYR A 147 -5.70 9.00 -4.71
CA TYR A 147 -4.77 8.63 -3.66
C TYR A 147 -3.56 9.57 -3.65
N ALA A 148 -2.78 9.52 -2.58
CA ALA A 148 -1.44 10.05 -2.53
C ALA A 148 -0.45 9.00 -2.02
N VAL A 149 0.83 9.13 -2.40
CA VAL A 149 1.92 8.34 -1.83
C VAL A 149 2.92 9.28 -1.20
N LEU A 150 3.20 9.07 0.09
CA LEU A 150 4.09 9.92 0.88
C LEU A 150 5.12 9.09 1.64
N PRO A 151 6.40 9.49 1.68
CA PRO A 151 7.39 8.82 2.51
C PRO A 151 7.08 9.04 3.99
N ILE A 152 7.14 7.98 4.78
CA ILE A 152 7.14 8.07 6.26
C ILE A 152 8.54 7.82 6.84
N GLU A 153 9.49 7.50 5.97
CA GLU A 153 10.91 7.40 6.27
C GLU A 153 11.63 8.25 5.23
N SER A 154 12.44 9.20 5.68
CA SER A 154 13.27 9.99 4.77
C SER A 154 14.54 10.41 5.48
N PRO A 155 15.70 10.37 4.80
CA PRO A 155 16.91 11.00 5.28
C PRO A 155 16.79 12.54 5.32
N GLN A 156 15.79 13.12 4.66
CA GLN A 156 15.50 14.55 4.73
C GLN A 156 14.81 14.88 6.05
N GLU A 157 15.55 15.54 6.94
CA GLU A 157 15.07 16.01 8.23
C GLU A 157 13.83 16.91 8.06
N GLY A 158 12.82 16.70 8.92
CA GLY A 158 11.59 17.50 8.93
C GLY A 158 10.45 17.04 8.01
N LEU A 159 10.72 16.36 6.88
CA LEU A 159 9.66 15.93 5.94
C LEU A 159 8.65 14.98 6.59
N VAL A 160 9.15 13.99 7.33
CA VAL A 160 8.31 13.01 8.06
C VAL A 160 7.48 13.71 9.13
N SER A 161 8.04 14.72 9.81
CA SER A 161 7.28 15.51 10.80
C SER A 161 6.09 16.17 10.17
N HIS A 162 6.34 16.84 9.04
CA HIS A 162 5.32 17.60 8.34
C HIS A 162 4.21 16.69 7.82
N THR A 163 4.55 15.51 7.31
CA THR A 163 3.56 14.48 6.92
C THR A 163 2.66 14.08 8.09
N LEU A 164 3.23 13.80 9.27
CA LEU A 164 2.46 13.41 10.46
C LEU A 164 1.56 14.55 10.99
N ASP A 165 2.06 15.78 10.97
CA ASP A 165 1.29 16.97 11.36
C ASP A 165 0.09 17.19 10.42
N LEU A 166 0.30 17.03 9.11
CA LEU A 166 -0.78 17.12 8.11
C LEU A 166 -1.78 15.95 8.23
N LEU A 167 -1.31 14.73 8.50
CA LEU A 167 -2.19 13.59 8.82
C LEU A 167 -3.07 13.87 10.04
N GLY A 168 -2.59 14.64 11.01
CA GLY A 168 -3.40 15.13 12.13
C GLY A 168 -4.50 16.11 11.74
N GLN A 169 -4.27 16.94 10.72
CA GLN A 169 -5.14 18.07 10.34
C GLN A 169 -6.18 17.74 9.26
N TYR A 170 -5.86 16.84 8.33
CA TYR A 170 -6.73 16.51 7.19
C TYR A 170 -7.54 15.24 7.44
N ASP A 171 -8.75 15.16 6.90
CA ASP A 171 -9.63 13.99 6.96
C ASP A 171 -9.31 13.00 5.82
N VAL A 172 -8.07 12.52 5.82
CA VAL A 172 -7.58 11.46 4.94
C VAL A 172 -7.26 10.22 5.77
N PHE A 173 -7.33 9.05 5.13
CA PHE A 173 -7.01 7.77 5.74
C PHE A 173 -5.80 7.15 5.08
N ILE A 174 -4.97 6.46 5.87
CA ILE A 174 -3.99 5.53 5.33
C ILE A 174 -4.75 4.30 4.81
N CYS A 175 -4.64 4.08 3.51
CA CYS A 175 -5.32 3.00 2.78
C CYS A 175 -4.37 1.86 2.40
N GLY A 176 -3.08 2.01 2.64
CA GLY A 176 -2.07 1.01 2.31
C GLY A 176 -0.67 1.52 2.60
N GLU A 177 0.31 0.64 2.39
CA GLU A 177 1.73 0.96 2.48
C GLU A 177 2.50 0.31 1.34
N VAL A 178 3.70 0.83 1.08
CA VAL A 178 4.64 0.24 0.13
C VAL A 178 6.06 0.48 0.61
N GLU A 179 6.88 -0.56 0.52
CA GLU A 179 8.30 -0.49 0.86
C GLU A 179 9.14 -0.54 -0.42
N LEU A 180 10.12 0.34 -0.53
CA LEU A 180 11.13 0.28 -1.59
C LEU A 180 12.50 -0.02 -1.01
N GLN A 181 13.16 -1.00 -1.60
CA GLN A 181 14.58 -1.24 -1.35
C GLN A 181 15.38 -0.25 -2.19
N LEU A 182 15.94 0.79 -1.55
CA LEU A 182 16.76 1.76 -2.26
C LEU A 182 18.19 1.23 -2.39
N GLY A 183 18.56 0.82 -3.60
CA GLY A 183 19.92 0.38 -3.93
C GLY A 183 20.83 1.55 -4.26
N GLY A 184 21.71 1.93 -3.34
CA GLY A 184 22.86 2.80 -3.61
C GLY A 184 24.10 1.97 -3.93
N GLY A 185 24.69 2.19 -5.10
CA GLY A 185 25.95 1.54 -5.48
C GLY A 185 27.06 1.75 -4.43
N THR A 186 27.81 0.68 -4.19
CA THR A 186 28.94 0.55 -3.24
C THR A 186 28.53 0.31 -1.78
N LEU A 187 28.54 -0.98 -1.41
CA LEU A 187 28.76 -1.58 -0.09
C LEU A 187 28.23 -0.83 1.15
N SER A 188 27.21 -1.44 1.79
CA SER A 188 26.87 -1.33 3.22
C SER A 188 25.73 -0.38 3.63
N SER A 189 24.55 -0.50 3.04
CA SER A 189 23.23 -0.59 3.73
C SER A 189 22.11 -0.42 2.70
N THR A 190 21.23 -1.41 2.58
CA THR A 190 19.94 -1.23 1.92
C THR A 190 19.09 -0.35 2.83
N LEU A 191 18.73 0.85 2.37
CA LEU A 191 17.75 1.67 3.06
C LEU A 191 16.39 1.26 2.52
N ASP A 192 15.70 0.41 3.27
CA ASP A 192 14.28 0.17 3.04
C ASP A 192 13.54 1.46 3.40
N THR A 193 12.88 2.05 2.41
CA THR A 193 12.10 3.27 2.59
C THR A 193 10.63 2.93 2.47
N ARG A 194 9.89 3.16 3.56
CA ARG A 194 8.45 2.96 3.60
C ARG A 194 7.69 4.22 3.20
N PHE A 195 6.63 4.00 2.43
CA PHE A 195 5.69 5.01 1.99
C PHE A 195 4.28 4.63 2.42
N LEU A 196 3.49 5.63 2.77
CA LEU A 196 2.07 5.50 3.08
C LEU A 196 1.25 5.88 1.85
N VAL A 197 0.19 5.11 1.62
CA VAL A 197 -0.82 5.37 0.60
C VAL A 197 -2.01 6.02 1.30
N LEU A 198 -2.32 7.26 0.94
CA LEU A 198 -3.42 8.02 1.53
C LEU A 198 -4.61 8.09 0.58
N GLY A 199 -5.83 8.03 1.11
CA GLY A 199 -7.06 8.19 0.36
C GLY A 199 -8.18 8.79 1.22
N ARG A 200 -9.38 8.93 0.64
CA ARG A 200 -10.55 9.50 1.34
C ARG A 200 -11.46 8.48 2.01
N GLN A 201 -11.20 7.19 1.79
CA GLN A 201 -12.08 6.13 2.27
C GLN A 201 -11.37 5.25 3.29
N GLN A 202 -12.15 4.76 4.24
CA GLN A 202 -11.72 3.66 5.08
C GLN A 202 -11.65 2.38 4.23
N VAL A 203 -10.69 1.53 4.57
CA VAL A 203 -10.49 0.24 3.93
C VAL A 203 -11.16 -0.82 4.81
N ALA A 204 -11.74 -1.85 4.19
CA ALA A 204 -12.34 -2.96 4.91
C ALA A 204 -11.26 -4.01 5.28
N PRO A 205 -11.51 -4.90 6.25
CA PRO A 205 -10.53 -5.90 6.65
C PRO A 205 -10.06 -6.78 5.49
N SER A 206 -8.74 -6.95 5.36
CA SER A 206 -8.12 -7.88 4.42
C SER A 206 -7.73 -9.21 5.07
N GLY A 207 -7.70 -9.27 6.40
CA GLY A 207 -7.32 -10.43 7.21
C GLY A 207 -5.83 -10.45 7.59
N CYS A 208 -4.99 -9.63 6.94
CA CYS A 208 -3.64 -9.33 7.38
C CYS A 208 -3.44 -7.81 7.23
N ASP A 209 -3.82 -7.11 8.28
CA ASP A 209 -3.96 -5.66 8.30
C ASP A 209 -3.05 -5.03 9.36
N LYS A 210 -2.80 -3.74 9.18
CA LYS A 210 -2.11 -2.87 10.11
C LYS A 210 -3.03 -1.69 10.40
N THR A 211 -2.98 -1.19 11.63
CA THR A 211 -3.66 0.03 12.02
C THR A 211 -2.64 1.06 12.47
N SER A 212 -2.79 2.28 11.95
CA SER A 212 -1.98 3.43 12.30
C SER A 212 -2.81 4.41 13.12
N ILE A 213 -2.23 4.89 14.22
CA ILE A 213 -2.86 5.88 15.10
C ILE A 213 -1.89 7.01 15.41
N LEU A 214 -2.46 8.18 15.67
CA LEU A 214 -1.77 9.36 16.17
C LEU A 214 -2.36 9.72 17.53
N ILE A 215 -1.52 9.72 18.56
CA ILE A 215 -1.90 10.07 19.93
C ILE A 215 -1.20 11.37 20.29
N ARG A 216 -1.98 12.38 20.71
CA ARG A 216 -1.43 13.58 21.34
C ARG A 216 -1.71 13.50 22.83
N SER A 217 -0.65 13.47 23.63
CA SER A 217 -0.69 13.51 25.08
C SER A 217 -0.21 14.88 25.56
N GLU A 218 -0.98 15.49 26.45
CA GLU A 218 -0.53 16.65 27.25
C GLU A 218 0.09 16.21 28.58
N ASP A 219 0.09 14.90 28.87
CA ASP A 219 0.69 14.30 30.06
C ASP A 219 2.14 13.87 29.77
N ASP A 220 3.10 14.53 30.43
CA ASP A 220 4.54 14.27 30.36
C ASP A 220 5.07 13.63 31.67
N ARG A 221 4.20 13.01 32.46
CA ARG A 221 4.64 12.30 33.68
C ARG A 221 5.37 11.00 33.34
N PRO A 222 6.35 10.60 34.17
CA PRO A 222 6.97 9.28 34.06
C PRO A 222 5.91 8.16 34.01
N GLY A 223 5.98 7.29 32.99
CA GLY A 223 5.02 6.21 32.78
C GLY A 223 3.82 6.54 31.88
N ALA A 224 3.71 7.76 31.36
CA ALA A 224 2.66 8.13 30.40
C ALA A 224 2.71 7.23 29.15
N LEU A 225 3.88 7.07 28.53
CA LEU A 225 4.05 6.16 27.38
C LEU A 225 3.74 4.70 27.76
N TYR A 226 4.20 4.23 28.91
CA TYR A 226 3.89 2.86 29.36
C TYR A 226 2.38 2.60 29.42
N SER A 227 1.63 3.57 29.94
CA SER A 227 0.18 3.49 30.05
C SER A 227 -0.50 3.41 28.67
N LEU A 228 0.09 4.03 27.63
CA LEU A 228 -0.37 3.92 26.24
C LEU A 228 -0.03 2.57 25.61
N LEU A 229 1.06 1.92 26.03
CA LEU A 229 1.49 0.62 25.49
C LEU A 229 0.81 -0.56 26.21
N GLU A 230 0.34 -0.36 27.43
CA GLU A 230 -0.25 -1.41 28.25
C GLU A 230 -1.45 -2.12 27.61
N PRO A 231 -2.43 -1.42 26.97
CA PRO A 231 -3.58 -2.07 26.32
C PRO A 231 -3.19 -3.07 25.23
N PHE A 232 -2.14 -2.75 24.44
CA PHE A 232 -1.60 -3.62 23.40
C PHE A 232 -0.99 -4.88 23.99
N ARG A 233 -0.15 -4.72 25.03
CA ARG A 233 0.49 -5.83 25.73
C ARG A 233 -0.54 -6.79 26.35
N LYS A 234 -1.58 -6.24 27.01
CA LYS A 234 -2.65 -7.04 27.65
C LYS A 234 -3.38 -7.95 26.66
N ARG A 235 -3.50 -7.52 25.39
CA ARG A 235 -4.23 -8.24 24.32
C ARG A 235 -3.32 -8.94 23.31
N GLY A 236 -2.00 -8.93 23.54
CA GLY A 236 -1.04 -9.58 22.66
C GLY A 236 -0.95 -8.97 21.26
N ILE A 237 -1.23 -7.67 21.11
CA ILE A 237 -1.16 -6.98 19.83
C ILE A 237 0.28 -6.48 19.60
N SER A 238 0.86 -6.88 18.47
CA SER A 238 2.22 -6.50 18.08
C SER A 238 2.27 -5.06 17.58
N LEU A 239 3.15 -4.25 18.15
CA LEU A 239 3.49 -2.93 17.62
C LEU A 239 4.58 -3.10 16.57
N THR A 240 4.34 -2.58 15.37
CA THR A 240 5.30 -2.63 14.26
C THR A 240 6.07 -1.32 14.12
N ARG A 241 5.56 -0.22 14.68
CA ARG A 241 6.26 1.05 14.77
C ARG A 241 5.78 1.88 15.95
N LEU A 242 6.71 2.58 16.59
CA LEU A 242 6.43 3.61 17.58
C LEU A 242 7.41 4.76 17.35
N GLU A 243 6.88 5.92 16.99
CA GLU A 243 7.64 7.17 16.94
C GLU A 243 7.12 8.12 18.00
N THR A 244 8.03 8.63 18.83
CA THR A 244 7.75 9.70 19.79
C THR A 244 8.30 11.00 19.25
N ARG A 245 7.46 12.03 19.21
CA ARG A 245 7.85 13.38 18.84
C ARG A 245 7.47 14.34 19.96
N SER A 246 8.46 15.06 20.47
CA SER A 246 8.27 16.14 21.41
C SER A 246 8.14 17.44 20.64
N ASN A 247 7.04 18.16 20.81
CA ASN A 247 6.94 19.51 20.26
C ASN A 247 7.73 20.46 21.16
N ILE A 248 8.80 21.07 20.65
CA ILE A 248 9.61 22.06 21.39
C ILE A 248 8.88 23.40 21.34
N GLY A 249 7.83 23.54 22.16
CA GLY A 249 6.98 24.74 22.24
C GLY A 249 6.57 25.09 23.67
N ALA A 250 5.80 26.17 23.83
CA ALA A 250 5.43 26.74 25.15
C ALA A 250 4.55 25.82 26.03
N ARG A 251 3.91 24.79 25.45
CA ARG A 251 3.33 23.65 26.17
C ARG A 251 3.91 22.38 25.54
N PRO A 252 4.71 21.58 26.27
CA PRO A 252 5.21 20.32 25.75
C PRO A 252 4.03 19.36 25.61
N ALA A 253 3.65 19.07 24.38
CA ALA A 253 2.73 17.98 24.07
C ALA A 253 3.52 16.91 23.31
N SER A 254 3.41 15.67 23.78
CA SER A 254 4.02 14.52 23.12
C SER A 254 3.07 14.01 22.04
N LEU A 255 3.59 13.88 20.83
CA LEU A 255 2.90 13.26 19.70
C LEU A 255 3.49 11.87 19.50
N PHE A 256 2.65 10.85 19.59
CA PHE A 256 3.02 9.47 19.34
C PHE A 256 2.36 9.00 18.05
N TYR A 257 3.17 8.55 17.10
CA TYR A 257 2.70 7.82 15.93
C TYR A 257 2.96 6.34 16.16
N MET A 258 1.93 5.51 16.00
CA MET A 258 2.02 4.08 16.27
C MET A 258 1.40 3.28 15.13
N ASP A 259 2.12 2.23 14.72
CA ASP A 259 1.61 1.20 13.84
C ASP A 259 1.56 -0.13 14.58
N PHE A 260 0.50 -0.89 14.37
CA PHE A 260 0.32 -2.19 15.02
C PHE A 260 -0.51 -3.14 14.18
N GLU A 261 -0.36 -4.43 14.43
CA GLU A 261 -1.07 -5.49 13.71
C GLU A 261 -2.56 -5.52 14.06
N GLY A 262 -3.39 -5.78 13.04
CA GLY A 262 -4.83 -5.88 13.17
C GLY A 262 -5.59 -4.72 12.54
N HIS A 263 -6.87 -4.95 12.29
CA HIS A 263 -7.82 -3.99 11.73
C HIS A 263 -8.68 -3.39 12.85
N ARG A 264 -9.10 -2.13 12.71
CA ARG A 264 -9.99 -1.45 13.68
C ARG A 264 -11.33 -2.14 13.94
N ASP A 265 -11.74 -3.03 13.03
CA ASP A 265 -12.99 -3.79 13.11
C ASP A 265 -12.79 -5.17 13.76
N ASP A 266 -11.55 -5.56 14.05
CA ASP A 266 -11.24 -6.73 14.86
C ASP A 266 -11.60 -6.44 16.32
N GLU A 267 -12.25 -7.40 16.98
CA GLU A 267 -12.74 -7.23 18.35
C GLU A 267 -11.63 -6.79 19.32
N THR A 268 -10.48 -7.46 19.28
CA THR A 268 -9.33 -7.16 20.15
C THR A 268 -8.74 -5.77 19.91
N VAL A 269 -8.70 -5.32 18.65
CA VAL A 269 -8.21 -3.99 18.28
C VAL A 269 -9.20 -2.92 18.69
N ALA A 270 -10.50 -3.13 18.43
CA ALA A 270 -11.56 -2.21 18.81
C ALA A 270 -11.54 -1.94 20.32
N GLU A 271 -11.34 -2.99 21.14
CA GLU A 271 -11.18 -2.84 22.59
C GLU A 271 -9.95 -2.00 22.98
N VAL A 272 -8.80 -2.19 22.32
CA VAL A 272 -7.61 -1.34 22.56
C VAL A 272 -7.91 0.11 22.24
N LEU A 273 -8.53 0.38 21.09
CA LEU A 273 -8.86 1.74 20.67
C LEU A 273 -9.82 2.41 21.65
N LEU A 274 -10.82 1.68 22.15
CA LEU A 274 -11.74 2.16 23.19
C LEU A 274 -11.03 2.44 24.52
N GLU A 275 -10.13 1.54 24.95
CA GLU A 275 -9.34 1.74 26.18
C GLU A 275 -8.45 2.99 26.06
N LEU A 276 -7.79 3.20 24.92
CA LEU A 276 -6.99 4.40 24.67
C LEU A 276 -7.85 5.68 24.67
N GLN A 277 -9.05 5.65 24.07
CA GLN A 277 -9.98 6.80 24.08
C GLN A 277 -10.51 7.14 25.48
N SER A 278 -10.47 6.20 26.42
CA SER A 278 -10.86 6.44 27.81
C SER A 278 -9.80 7.18 28.64
N THR A 279 -8.59 7.34 28.10
CA THR A 279 -7.49 8.10 28.72
C THR A 279 -7.53 9.58 28.31
N PRO A 280 -6.92 10.50 29.06
CA PRO A 280 -6.92 11.94 28.74
C PRO A 280 -5.95 12.28 27.58
N VAL A 281 -6.10 11.63 26.44
CA VAL A 281 -5.32 11.84 25.22
C VAL A 281 -6.22 12.13 24.04
N ILE A 282 -5.70 12.82 23.04
CA ILE A 282 -6.39 13.00 21.77
C ILE A 282 -5.91 11.90 20.82
N LEU A 283 -6.76 10.90 20.59
CA LEU A 283 -6.53 9.81 19.65
C LEU A 283 -7.15 10.12 18.29
N LYS A 284 -6.34 10.08 17.23
CA LYS A 284 -6.81 10.03 15.84
C LYS A 284 -6.42 8.69 15.23
N ILE A 285 -7.42 7.95 14.74
CA ILE A 285 -7.18 6.75 13.94
C ILE A 285 -6.87 7.22 12.51
N LEU A 286 -5.64 6.96 12.06
CA LEU A 286 -5.19 7.38 10.73
C LEU A 286 -5.63 6.40 9.65
N GLY A 287 -5.86 5.13 9.98
CA GLY A 287 -6.40 4.14 9.06
C GLY A 287 -6.08 2.72 9.50
N SER A 288 -6.91 1.79 9.04
CA SER A 288 -6.62 0.35 9.08
C SER A 288 -6.57 -0.14 7.64
N TYR A 289 -5.50 -0.83 7.27
CA TYR A 289 -5.17 -1.11 5.88
C TYR A 289 -4.37 -2.40 5.74
N PRO A 290 -4.35 -3.03 4.55
CA PRO A 290 -3.60 -4.25 4.32
C PRO A 290 -2.11 -4.04 4.50
N GLN A 291 -1.45 -4.95 5.20
CA GLN A 291 0.01 -5.02 5.18
C GLN A 291 0.49 -5.26 3.74
N ALA A 292 1.61 -4.61 3.37
CA ALA A 292 2.20 -4.76 2.04
C ALA A 292 2.39 -6.24 1.67
N VAL A 293 1.93 -6.61 0.48
CA VAL A 293 2.06 -7.98 -0.05
C VAL A 293 3.35 -8.16 -0.89
N LEU A 294 3.86 -7.06 -1.47
CA LEU A 294 5.03 -7.01 -2.36
C LEU A 294 5.95 -5.84 -2.02
#